data_AF-A0A3D3FA33-F1
#
_entry.id   AF-A0A3D3FA33-F1
#
_cell.length_a   1.000
_cell.length_b   1.000
_cell.length_c   1.000
_cell.angle_alpha   90.00
_cell.angle_beta   90.00
_cell.angle_gamma   90.00
#
_symmetry.space_group_name_H-M   'P 1'
#
loop_
_entity.id
_entity.type
_entity.pdbx_description
1 polymer ?
#
loop_
_entity_poly.entity_id
_entity_poly.type
_entity_poly.pdbx_seq_one_letter_code
_entity_poly.pdbx_strand_id
1 'polypeptide(L)'
;MRLRSLLAVFAARGVSWIERHFLHAKATSMPGKIALRIDPHVLGPLAGKLKKGSIAVCGTNGKTTTNNLICKAIENSGNSVLCNRAGANMESGVVTALLFGKEA
;
A
#
# COMPACT_ATOMS: atom_id res chain seq x y z
N MET A 1 -11.17 2.07 13.46
CA MET A 1 -10.56 0.76 13.11
C MET A 1 -10.93 -0.26 14.18
N ARG A 2 -11.10 -1.54 13.84
CA ARG A 2 -11.33 -2.61 14.83
C ARG A 2 -10.01 -3.00 15.50
N LEU A 3 -10.05 -3.60 16.70
CA LEU A 3 -8.85 -4.04 17.43
C LEU A 3 -7.97 -5.00 16.60
N ARG A 4 -8.60 -5.91 15.84
CA ARG A 4 -7.90 -6.83 14.93
C ARG A 4 -7.10 -6.11 13.85
N SER A 5 -7.67 -5.07 13.25
CA SER A 5 -6.99 -4.26 12.23
C SER A 5 -5.80 -3.49 12.81
N LEU A 6 -5.90 -3.07 14.08
CA LEU A 6 -4.82 -2.35 14.77
C LEU A 6 -3.63 -3.29 15.05
N LEU A 7 -3.91 -4.51 15.51
CA LEU A 7 -2.91 -5.58 15.65
C LEU A 7 -2.28 -5.95 14.31
N ALA A 8 -3.09 -6.07 13.25
CA ALA A 8 -2.61 -6.37 11.90
C ALA A 8 -1.62 -5.31 11.39
N VAL A 9 -1.94 -4.03 11.57
CA VAL A 9 -1.06 -2.91 11.19
C VAL A 9 0.22 -2.90 12.02
N PHE A 10 0.13 -3.13 13.34
CA PHE A 10 1.30 -3.14 14.20
C PHE A 10 2.27 -4.28 13.83
N ALA A 11 1.75 -5.50 13.67
CA ALA A 11 2.53 -6.65 13.24
C ALA A 11 3.20 -6.43 11.88
N ALA A 12 2.46 -5.90 10.90
CA ALA A 12 3.01 -5.61 9.58
C ALA A 12 4.08 -4.51 9.59
N ARG A 13 3.96 -3.50 10.46
CA ARG A 13 5.03 -2.51 10.67
C ARG A 13 6.28 -3.15 11.26
N GLY A 14 6.14 -4.04 12.24
CA GLY A 14 7.25 -4.80 12.83
C GLY A 14 7.98 -5.63 11.78
N VAL A 15 7.23 -6.37 10.95
CA VAL A 15 7.78 -7.14 9.83
C VAL A 15 8.55 -6.25 8.87
N SER A 16 7.96 -5.13 8.43
CA SER A 16 8.66 -4.22 7.52
C SER A 16 9.91 -3.62 8.15
N TRP A 17 9.93 -3.39 9.46
CA TRP A 17 11.13 -2.90 10.15
C TRP A 17 12.22 -3.98 10.09
N ILE A 18 11.88 -5.22 10.41
CA ILE A 18 12.82 -6.35 10.33
C ILE A 18 13.36 -6.52 8.90
N GLU A 19 12.47 -6.52 7.90
CA GLU A 19 12.87 -6.69 6.50
C GLU A 19 13.81 -5.60 6.01
N ARG A 20 13.58 -4.34 6.40
CA ARG A 20 14.40 -3.22 5.98
C ARG A 20 15.75 -3.19 6.70
N HIS A 21 15.78 -3.51 7.99
CA HIS A 21 16.98 -3.37 8.83
C HIS A 21 17.87 -4.62 8.86
N PHE A 22 17.31 -5.81 8.77
CA PHE A 22 18.09 -7.07 8.83
C PHE A 22 18.26 -7.73 7.46
N LEU A 23 17.26 -7.60 6.58
CA LEU A 23 17.27 -8.29 5.28
C LEU A 23 17.56 -7.37 4.09
N HIS A 24 17.74 -6.05 4.34
CA HIS A 24 17.92 -5.02 3.31
C HIS A 24 16.89 -5.10 2.16
N ALA A 25 15.69 -5.62 2.46
CA ALA A 25 14.63 -5.83 1.49
C ALA A 25 13.67 -4.63 1.44
N LYS A 26 13.05 -4.40 0.28
CA LYS A 26 12.15 -3.25 0.05
C LYS A 26 10.77 -3.38 0.72
N ALA A 27 10.50 -4.49 1.41
CA ALA A 27 9.25 -4.76 2.14
C ALA A 27 7.98 -4.43 1.32
N THR A 28 7.90 -4.96 0.09
CA THR A 28 6.91 -4.52 -0.93
C THR A 28 5.58 -5.25 -0.87
N SER A 29 5.52 -6.47 -0.32
CA SER A 29 4.29 -7.28 -0.27
C SER A 29 4.14 -8.12 1.00
N MET A 30 5.25 -8.50 1.64
CA MET A 30 5.24 -9.32 2.85
C MET A 30 4.54 -8.67 4.05
N PRO A 31 4.71 -7.35 4.32
CA PRO A 31 3.97 -6.67 5.38
C PRO A 31 2.45 -6.79 5.19
N GLY A 32 1.97 -6.53 3.97
CA GLY A 32 0.55 -6.63 3.66
C GLY A 32 0.04 -8.08 3.69
N LYS A 33 0.86 -9.07 3.32
CA LYS A 33 0.51 -10.48 3.46
C LYS A 33 0.28 -10.87 4.92
N ILE A 34 1.11 -10.36 5.84
CA ILE A 34 0.94 -10.59 7.27
C ILE A 34 -0.27 -9.83 7.83
N ALA A 35 -0.48 -8.59 7.40
CA ALA A 35 -1.68 -7.83 7.77
C ALA A 35 -2.97 -8.58 7.38
N LEU A 36 -3.05 -9.07 6.13
CA LEU A 36 -4.19 -9.83 5.62
C LEU A 36 -4.40 -11.18 6.34
N ARG A 37 -3.33 -11.84 6.78
CA ARG A 37 -3.45 -13.07 7.58
C ARG A 37 -4.08 -12.82 8.96
N ILE A 38 -3.81 -11.68 9.57
CA ILE A 38 -4.34 -11.33 10.90
C ILE A 38 -5.77 -10.78 10.78
N ASP A 39 -5.99 -9.90 9.81
CA ASP A 39 -7.29 -9.32 9.49
C ASP A 39 -7.51 -9.31 7.96
N PRO A 40 -8.29 -10.28 7.43
CA PRO A 40 -8.62 -10.33 6.00
C PRO A 40 -9.38 -9.10 5.49
N HIS A 41 -9.99 -8.32 6.39
CA HIS A 41 -10.74 -7.12 6.05
C HIS A 41 -9.95 -5.82 6.28
N VAL A 42 -8.64 -5.91 6.57
CA VAL A 42 -7.79 -4.75 6.88
C VAL A 42 -7.75 -3.72 5.75
N LEU A 43 -8.01 -4.13 4.51
CA LEU A 43 -8.06 -3.26 3.35
C LEU A 43 -9.11 -2.15 3.49
N GLY A 44 -10.31 -2.47 4.00
CA GLY A 44 -11.41 -1.51 4.14
C GLY A 44 -11.05 -0.32 5.04
N PRO A 45 -10.60 -0.56 6.30
CA PRO A 45 -10.14 0.50 7.18
C PRO A 45 -8.95 1.29 6.61
N LEU A 46 -8.03 0.63 5.89
CA LEU A 46 -6.89 1.30 5.26
C LEU A 46 -7.30 2.16 4.05
N ALA A 47 -8.33 1.76 3.31
CA ALA A 47 -8.89 2.52 2.19
C ALA A 47 -9.51 3.85 2.65
N GLY A 48 -9.87 3.99 3.93
CA GLY A 48 -10.32 5.27 4.51
C GLY A 48 -9.30 6.41 4.45
N LYS A 49 -8.04 6.11 4.10
CA LYS A 49 -6.99 7.11 3.81
C LYS A 49 -7.18 7.81 2.46
N LEU A 50 -7.96 7.22 1.55
CA LEU A 50 -8.20 7.73 0.20
C LEU A 50 -9.41 8.68 0.22
N LYS A 51 -9.18 9.96 0.49
CA LYS A 51 -10.24 10.96 0.70
C LYS A 51 -10.90 11.40 -0.60
N LYS A 52 -10.13 11.43 -1.69
CA LYS A 52 -10.60 11.88 -3.01
C LYS A 52 -11.01 10.75 -3.95
N GLY A 53 -10.95 9.49 -3.47
CA GLY A 53 -11.21 8.29 -4.27
C GLY A 53 -9.95 7.56 -4.70
N SER A 54 -10.08 6.65 -5.66
CA SER A 54 -9.01 5.75 -6.10
C SER A 54 -8.98 5.58 -7.62
N ILE A 55 -7.78 5.46 -8.19
CA ILE A 55 -7.57 5.15 -9.61
C ILE A 55 -6.99 3.73 -9.71
N ALA A 56 -7.63 2.85 -10.48
CA ALA A 56 -7.14 1.50 -10.76
C ALA A 56 -6.64 1.42 -12.21
N VAL A 57 -5.37 1.08 -12.40
CA VAL A 57 -4.75 0.93 -13.73
C VAL A 57 -4.65 -0.56 -14.08
N CYS A 58 -5.48 -0.99 -15.03
CA CYS A 58 -5.56 -2.37 -15.49
C CYS A 58 -4.98 -2.51 -16.92
N GLY A 59 -4.60 -3.74 -17.30
CA GLY A 59 -4.06 -4.04 -18.63
C GLY A 59 -3.04 -5.18 -18.61
N THR A 60 -2.68 -5.71 -19.77
CA THR A 60 -1.64 -6.76 -19.89
C THR A 60 -0.25 -6.17 -19.66
N ASN A 61 0.06 -5.07 -20.34
CA ASN A 61 1.34 -4.36 -20.25
C ASN A 61 1.15 -2.89 -19.83
N GLY A 62 2.25 -2.18 -19.53
CA GLY A 62 2.24 -0.73 -19.28
C GLY A 62 1.68 -0.26 -17.93
N LYS A 63 1.01 -1.13 -17.15
CA LYS A 63 0.37 -0.79 -15.86
C LYS A 63 1.25 0.07 -14.93
N THR A 64 2.46 -0.42 -14.60
CA THR A 64 3.35 0.25 -13.65
C THR A 64 3.83 1.61 -14.17
N THR A 65 4.14 1.70 -15.47
CA THR A 65 4.57 2.94 -16.12
C THR A 65 3.43 3.97 -16.10
N THR A 66 2.24 3.58 -16.56
CA THR A 66 1.05 4.44 -16.58
C THR A 66 0.66 4.88 -15.17
N ASN A 67 0.67 3.98 -14.18
CA ASN A 67 0.41 4.30 -12.78
C ASN A 67 1.38 5.35 -12.24
N ASN A 68 2.69 5.19 -12.50
CA ASN A 68 3.69 6.14 -12.04
C ASN A 68 3.59 7.51 -12.74
N LEU A 69 3.22 7.54 -14.02
CA LEU A 69 2.95 8.78 -14.77
C LEU A 69 1.77 9.54 -14.18
N ILE A 70 0.65 8.85 -13.91
CA ILE A 70 -0.53 9.45 -13.27
C ILE A 70 -0.17 9.99 -11.88
N CYS A 71 0.51 9.20 -11.04
CA CYS A 71 0.95 9.66 -9.72
C CYS A 71 1.83 10.92 -9.83
N LYS A 72 2.76 10.97 -10.78
CA LYS A 72 3.64 12.14 -10.95
C LYS A 72 2.87 13.37 -11.43
N ALA A 73 1.88 13.21 -12.31
CA ALA A 73 1.02 14.30 -12.74
C ALA A 73 0.20 14.89 -11.58
N ILE A 74 -0.36 14.04 -10.72
CA ILE A 74 -1.11 14.47 -9.52
C ILE A 74 -0.17 15.21 -8.55
N GLU A 75 1.01 14.65 -8.27
CA GLU A 75 2.02 15.32 -7.42
C GLU A 75 2.43 16.69 -7.97
N ASN A 76 2.67 16.78 -9.28
CA ASN A 76 3.07 18.03 -9.94
C ASN A 76 1.94 19.09 -9.93
N SER A 77 0.68 18.68 -9.80
CA SER A 77 -0.46 19.59 -9.62
C SER A 77 -0.60 20.14 -8.19
N GLY A 78 0.31 19.79 -7.29
CA GLY A 78 0.28 20.19 -5.87
C GLY A 78 -0.63 19.31 -4.99
N ASN A 79 -1.09 18.17 -5.50
CA ASN A 79 -1.95 17.25 -4.76
C ASN A 79 -1.17 16.07 -4.17
N SER A 80 -1.62 15.51 -3.05
CA SER A 80 -1.09 14.25 -2.52
C SER A 80 -1.71 13.05 -3.23
N VAL A 81 -0.92 11.99 -3.41
CA VAL A 81 -1.37 10.72 -3.95
C VAL A 81 -0.70 9.56 -3.22
N LEU A 82 -1.50 8.54 -2.89
CA LEU A 82 -0.99 7.27 -2.39
C LEU A 82 -0.78 6.33 -3.57
N CYS A 83 0.46 5.94 -3.83
CA CYS A 83 0.84 5.24 -5.04
C CYS A 83 1.56 3.92 -4.74
N ASN A 84 1.09 2.80 -5.33
CA ASN A 84 1.82 1.53 -5.32
C ASN A 84 2.98 1.57 -6.32
N ARG A 85 4.04 2.31 -5.97
CA ARG A 85 5.22 2.51 -6.84
C ARG A 85 6.03 1.23 -7.06
N ALA A 86 5.93 0.27 -6.15
CA ALA A 86 6.65 -1.00 -6.23
C ALA A 86 6.10 -1.93 -7.33
N GLY A 87 4.91 -1.66 -7.88
CA GLY A 87 4.27 -2.53 -8.88
C GLY A 87 3.83 -3.89 -8.32
N ALA A 88 3.74 -4.01 -6.99
CA ALA A 88 3.23 -5.21 -6.33
C ALA A 88 1.70 -5.25 -6.46
N ASN A 89 1.21 -5.67 -7.62
CA ASN A 89 -0.20 -5.50 -8.02
C ASN A 89 -1.16 -6.53 -7.41
N MET A 90 -0.69 -7.39 -6.52
CA MET A 90 -1.53 -8.29 -5.73
C MET A 90 -2.10 -7.55 -4.51
N GLU A 91 -3.17 -8.08 -3.94
CA GLU A 91 -3.83 -7.53 -2.74
C GLU A 91 -2.85 -7.18 -1.62
N SER A 92 -1.88 -8.07 -1.35
CA SER A 92 -0.85 -7.84 -0.33
C SER A 92 0.04 -6.63 -0.61
N GLY A 93 0.35 -6.35 -1.87
CA GLY A 93 1.12 -5.17 -2.26
C GLY A 93 0.29 -3.89 -2.16
N VAL A 94 -1.00 -3.94 -2.51
CA VAL A 94 -1.93 -2.82 -2.32
C VAL A 94 -2.09 -2.49 -0.82
N VAL A 95 -2.29 -3.51 0.02
CA VAL A 95 -2.35 -3.34 1.48
C VAL A 95 -1.05 -2.77 2.02
N THR A 96 0.10 -3.25 1.55
CA THR A 96 1.41 -2.72 1.94
C THR A 96 1.55 -1.24 1.58
N ALA A 97 1.17 -0.85 0.36
CA ALA A 97 1.20 0.55 -0.09
C ALA A 97 0.28 1.42 0.77
N LEU A 98 -0.94 0.97 1.06
CA LEU A 98 -1.90 1.70 1.90
C LEU A 98 -1.43 1.82 3.36
N LEU A 99 -0.75 0.80 3.88
CA LEU A 99 -0.28 0.77 5.26
C LEU A 99 0.77 1.86 5.51
N PHE A 100 1.74 1.98 4.60
CA PHE A 100 2.83 2.95 4.71
C PHE A 100 2.53 4.32 4.08
N GLY A 101 1.54 4.40 3.18
CA GLY A 101 1.12 5.65 2.58
C GLY A 101 0.48 6.60 3.59
N LYS A 102 0.69 7.91 3.36
CA LYS A 102 0.00 8.99 4.06
C LYS A 102 -1.41 9.16 3.48
N GLU A 103 -2.29 9.82 4.21
CA GLU A 103 -3.62 10.18 3.69
C GLU A 103 -3.49 11.06 2.44
N ALA A 104 -4.35 10.80 1.45
CA ALA A 104 -4.35 11.45 0.15
C ALA A 104 -5.78 11.59 -0.40
#